data_AF-A0A528IBJ4-F1
#
_entry.id   AF-A0A528IBJ4-F1
#
_cell.length_a   1.000
_cell.length_b   1.000
_cell.length_c   1.000
_cell.angle_alpha   90.00
_cell.angle_beta   90.00
_cell.angle_gamma   90.00
#
_symmetry.space_group_name_H-M   'P 1'
#
loop_
_entity.id
_entity.type
_entity.pdbx_description
1 polymer ?
#
loop_
_entity_poly.entity_id
_entity_poly.type
_entity_poly.pdbx_seq_one_letter_code
_entity_poly.pdbx_strand_id
1 'polypeptide(L)'
;IHPAFVIPGRGVIWKMREDLSGPYPGYGLGSMDAYDGYVSYRMLDEDALAPEIAQMHDLMERDWRTLDIEQDLGLGMMLWLAHFFPAEPWAKAQTKRSLRNLETMWVDPPGYFSRAPWLPDTKFAFTNYGVSLGLQAAGVWPERIGRLNTFFENWRSGDEYDREAITWVMACASHLPGAFVSSGRPNNERRR
;
A
#
# COMPACT_ATOMS: atom_id res chain seq x y z
N ILE A 1 20.09 -6.73 7.10
CA ILE A 1 19.24 -6.69 5.89
C ILE A 1 19.08 -5.26 5.39
N HIS A 2 18.62 -4.33 6.22
CA HIS A 2 18.41 -2.91 5.86
C HIS A 2 19.54 -2.26 5.04
N PRO A 3 20.85 -2.36 5.41
CA PRO A 3 21.90 -1.67 4.67
C PRO A 3 22.08 -2.14 3.22
N ALA A 4 21.60 -3.33 2.87
CA ALA A 4 21.66 -3.84 1.50
C ALA A 4 20.63 -3.17 0.57
N PHE A 5 19.52 -2.69 1.14
CA PHE A 5 18.43 -2.07 0.38
C PHE A 5 18.54 -0.55 0.32
N VAL A 6 19.21 0.09 1.28
CA VAL A 6 19.15 1.55 1.43
C VAL A 6 20.36 2.21 0.81
N ILE A 7 20.10 3.22 -0.04
CA ILE A 7 21.10 4.17 -0.47
C ILE A 7 20.87 5.46 0.32
N PRO A 8 21.73 5.80 1.30
CA PRO A 8 21.56 6.95 2.17
C PRO A 8 21.34 8.23 1.37
N GLY A 9 20.33 9.02 1.76
CA GLY A 9 20.01 10.27 1.08
C GLY A 9 19.59 10.11 -0.38
N ARG A 10 19.23 8.91 -0.85
CA ARG A 10 18.79 8.67 -2.22
C ARG A 10 17.49 7.88 -2.33
N GLY A 11 17.34 6.78 -1.58
CA GLY A 11 16.11 5.98 -1.59
C GLY A 11 16.37 4.53 -1.20
N VAL A 12 15.33 3.71 -1.38
CA VAL A 12 15.36 2.27 -1.10
C VAL A 12 15.31 1.50 -2.42
N ILE A 13 16.20 0.53 -2.60
CA ILE A 13 16.26 -0.35 -3.77
C ILE A 13 15.06 -1.29 -3.70
N TRP A 14 14.21 -1.27 -4.72
CA TRP A 14 12.95 -2.01 -4.68
C TRP A 14 13.16 -3.53 -4.69
N LYS A 15 14.12 -4.02 -5.47
CA LYS A 15 14.38 -5.45 -5.62
C LYS A 15 15.86 -5.76 -5.50
N MET A 16 16.19 -6.67 -4.61
CA MET A 16 17.53 -7.23 -4.43
C MET A 16 17.55 -8.67 -4.94
N ARG A 17 18.75 -9.15 -5.30
CA ARG A 17 18.99 -10.59 -5.45
C ARG A 17 18.78 -11.30 -4.11
N GLU A 18 18.40 -12.57 -4.14
CA GLU A 18 18.10 -13.35 -2.93
C GLU A 18 19.28 -13.42 -1.94
N ASP A 19 20.51 -13.42 -2.47
CA ASP A 19 21.76 -13.40 -1.69
C ASP A 19 22.18 -11.99 -1.23
N LEU A 20 21.38 -10.97 -1.53
CA LEU A 20 21.64 -9.55 -1.28
C LEU A 20 22.93 -9.01 -1.90
N SER A 21 23.53 -9.73 -2.86
CA SER A 21 24.79 -9.33 -3.52
C SER A 21 24.67 -8.06 -4.36
N GLY A 22 23.45 -7.67 -4.70
CA GLY A 22 23.17 -6.41 -5.38
C GLY A 22 21.71 -6.28 -5.85
N PRO A 23 21.37 -5.15 -6.49
CA PRO A 23 20.05 -4.92 -7.06
C PRO A 23 19.72 -5.95 -8.13
N TYR A 24 18.44 -6.32 -8.22
CA TYR A 24 17.95 -7.14 -9.32
C TYR A 24 17.98 -6.31 -10.62
N PRO A 25 18.54 -6.82 -11.73
CA PRO A 25 18.65 -6.06 -12.98
C PRO A 25 17.30 -5.57 -13.49
N GLY A 26 17.25 -4.33 -13.98
CA GLY A 26 16.05 -3.71 -14.55
C GLY A 26 15.12 -3.05 -13.54
N TYR A 27 15.45 -3.07 -12.24
CA TYR A 27 14.67 -2.41 -11.19
C TYR A 27 15.41 -1.24 -10.57
N GLY A 28 14.65 -0.23 -10.17
CA GLY A 28 15.17 1.01 -9.59
C GLY A 28 14.89 1.14 -8.09
N LEU A 29 14.85 2.40 -7.66
CA LEU A 29 14.39 2.75 -6.33
C LEU A 29 12.87 2.65 -6.27
N GLY A 30 12.37 2.17 -5.15
CA GLY A 30 10.94 2.08 -4.92
C GLY A 30 10.39 3.35 -4.28
N SER A 31 9.25 3.82 -4.79
CA SER A 31 8.66 5.10 -4.38
C SER A 31 7.92 5.06 -3.05
N MET A 32 7.58 3.87 -2.56
CA MET A 32 6.80 3.68 -1.33
C MET A 32 7.57 2.88 -0.26
N ASP A 33 8.71 2.31 -0.62
CA ASP A 33 9.48 1.39 0.21
C ASP A 33 10.04 2.06 1.47
N ALA A 34 10.28 3.38 1.43
CA ALA A 34 10.61 4.14 2.63
C ALA A 34 9.41 4.22 3.61
N TYR A 35 8.19 4.34 3.10
CA TYR A 35 6.96 4.39 3.91
C TYR A 35 6.66 3.02 4.51
N ASP A 36 6.76 1.96 3.71
CA ASP A 36 6.59 0.59 4.18
C ASP A 36 7.65 0.23 5.23
N GLY A 37 8.93 0.55 4.97
CA GLY A 37 10.01 0.37 5.93
C GLY A 37 9.77 1.14 7.22
N TYR A 38 9.40 2.42 7.13
CA TYR A 38 9.09 3.25 8.30
C TYR A 38 7.99 2.65 9.17
N VAL A 39 6.86 2.28 8.55
CA VAL A 39 5.73 1.69 9.27
C VAL A 39 6.12 0.33 9.86
N SER A 40 6.73 -0.54 9.06
CA SER A 40 7.12 -1.88 9.48
C SER A 40 8.09 -1.87 10.66
N TYR A 41 9.12 -1.02 10.64
CA TYR A 41 10.08 -0.94 11.74
C TYR A 41 9.44 -0.42 13.02
N ARG A 42 8.58 0.61 12.94
CA ARG A 42 7.86 1.13 14.09
C ARG A 42 6.88 0.13 14.70
N MET A 43 6.21 -0.65 13.86
CA MET A 43 5.30 -1.68 14.31
C MET A 43 6.02 -2.89 14.94
N LEU A 44 7.30 -3.08 14.62
CA LEU A 44 8.09 -4.21 15.13
C LEU A 44 8.74 -3.89 16.48
N ASP A 45 9.58 -2.85 16.54
CA ASP A 45 10.28 -2.40 17.76
C ASP A 45 10.87 -1.00 17.55
N GLU A 46 10.25 0.03 18.13
CA GLU A 46 10.69 1.43 17.95
C GLU A 46 12.07 1.73 18.55
N ASP A 47 12.42 1.08 19.68
CA ASP A 47 13.68 1.35 20.38
C ASP A 47 14.85 0.65 19.69
N ALA A 48 14.66 -0.63 19.34
CA ALA A 48 15.72 -1.43 18.72
C ALA A 48 16.03 -0.98 17.28
N LEU A 49 15.05 -0.42 16.57
CA LEU A 49 15.16 -0.02 15.16
C LEU A 49 15.15 1.50 14.97
N ALA A 50 15.40 2.27 16.03
CA ALA A 50 15.43 3.73 15.98
C ALA A 50 16.33 4.30 14.83
N PRO A 51 17.53 3.73 14.54
CA PRO A 51 18.34 4.19 13.41
C PRO A 51 17.67 3.98 12.05
N GLU A 52 17.11 2.80 11.80
CA GLU A 52 16.42 2.47 10.55
C GLU A 52 15.13 3.30 10.37
N ILE A 53 14.38 3.51 11.45
CA ILE A 53 13.17 4.36 11.47
C ILE A 53 13.54 5.79 11.10
N ALA A 54 14.59 6.35 11.71
CA ALA A 54 15.07 7.69 11.40
C ALA A 54 15.50 7.80 9.93
N GLN A 55 16.22 6.79 9.42
CA GLN A 55 16.66 6.79 8.03
C GLN A 55 15.49 6.71 7.03
N MET A 56 14.46 5.91 7.32
CA MET A 56 13.26 5.85 6.48
C MET A 56 12.49 7.17 6.53
N HIS A 57 12.35 7.76 7.71
CA HIS A 57 11.71 9.05 7.90
C HIS A 57 12.41 10.17 7.11
N ASP A 58 13.74 10.22 7.16
CA ASP A 58 14.54 11.19 6.40
C ASP A 58 14.35 11.06 4.89
N LEU A 59 14.16 9.83 4.38
CA LEU A 59 13.82 9.63 2.97
C LEU A 59 12.41 10.13 2.65
N MET A 60 11.43 9.83 3.50
CA MET A 60 10.04 10.27 3.32
C MET A 60 9.91 11.80 3.35
N GLU A 61 10.62 12.49 4.26
CA GLU A 61 10.53 13.96 4.41
C GLU A 61 10.90 14.73 3.13
N ARG A 62 11.65 14.09 2.23
CA ARG A 62 12.06 14.69 0.96
C ARG A 62 10.94 14.75 -0.06
N ASP A 63 10.03 13.79 -0.04
CA ASP A 63 9.09 13.60 -1.13
C ASP A 63 7.63 13.53 -0.71
N TRP A 64 7.25 13.29 0.55
CA TRP A 64 5.84 13.04 0.87
C TRP A 64 4.90 14.19 0.48
N ARG A 65 5.41 15.42 0.50
CA ARG A 65 4.66 16.62 0.11
C ARG A 65 4.35 16.64 -1.39
N THR A 66 5.20 16.06 -2.22
CA THR A 66 5.13 16.08 -3.69
C THR A 66 4.89 14.71 -4.31
N LEU A 67 4.98 13.63 -3.53
CA LEU A 67 4.80 12.25 -3.99
C LEU A 67 3.38 12.09 -4.51
N ASP A 68 3.28 11.85 -5.81
CA ASP A 68 2.02 11.57 -6.47
C ASP A 68 1.93 10.09 -6.81
N ILE A 69 0.80 9.49 -6.49
CA ILE A 69 0.53 8.08 -6.70
C ILE A 69 -0.72 8.02 -7.57
N GLU A 70 -0.56 7.51 -8.78
CA GLU A 70 -1.61 7.54 -9.80
C GLU A 70 -2.16 6.15 -10.12
N GLN A 71 -1.55 5.10 -9.58
CA GLN A 71 -1.96 3.72 -9.84
C GLN A 71 -2.73 3.10 -8.67
N ASP A 72 -3.77 2.35 -9.01
CA ASP A 72 -4.70 1.68 -8.08
C ASP A 72 -4.02 0.98 -6.90
N LEU A 73 -3.06 0.08 -7.17
CA LEU A 73 -2.36 -0.68 -6.14
C LEU A 73 -1.63 0.25 -5.17
N GLY A 74 -0.89 1.23 -5.68
CA GLY A 74 -0.14 2.18 -4.87
C GLY A 74 -1.08 3.03 -4.00
N LEU A 75 -2.23 3.43 -4.54
CA LEU A 75 -3.25 4.19 -3.82
C LEU A 75 -3.83 3.36 -2.65
N GLY A 76 -4.19 2.10 -2.91
CA GLY A 76 -4.64 1.17 -1.87
C GLY A 76 -3.58 0.93 -0.79
N MET A 77 -2.34 0.67 -1.21
CA MET A 77 -1.19 0.48 -0.31
C MET A 77 -0.93 1.73 0.54
N MET A 78 -1.02 2.93 -0.01
CA MET A 78 -0.76 4.17 0.72
C MET A 78 -1.84 4.45 1.75
N LEU A 79 -3.11 4.21 1.42
CA LEU A 79 -4.21 4.28 2.39
C LEU A 79 -4.00 3.29 3.54
N TRP A 80 -3.57 2.07 3.21
CA TRP A 80 -3.21 1.08 4.20
C TRP A 80 -2.01 1.55 5.04
N LEU A 81 -0.88 1.97 4.49
CA LEU A 81 0.25 2.45 5.30
C LEU A 81 -0.11 3.62 6.22
N ALA A 82 -0.89 4.59 5.71
CA ALA A 82 -1.32 5.76 6.47
C ALA A 82 -2.22 5.41 7.68
N HIS A 83 -2.91 4.28 7.68
CA HIS A 83 -3.85 3.92 8.74
C HIS A 83 -3.18 3.57 10.08
N PHE A 84 -1.90 3.19 10.07
CA PHE A 84 -1.16 2.87 11.29
C PHE A 84 -0.82 4.12 12.11
N PHE A 85 -0.50 5.22 11.43
CA PHE A 85 -0.13 6.50 12.07
C PHE A 85 -0.97 7.67 11.50
N PRO A 86 -2.32 7.63 11.64
CA PRO A 86 -3.22 8.55 10.94
C PRO A 86 -3.10 10.00 11.43
N ALA A 87 -2.43 10.22 12.58
CA ALA A 87 -2.18 11.54 13.11
C ALA A 87 -1.02 12.27 12.41
N GLU A 88 -0.12 11.55 11.73
CA GLU A 88 1.10 12.12 11.16
C GLU A 88 0.82 13.00 9.94
N PRO A 89 1.61 14.07 9.72
CA PRO A 89 1.39 14.98 8.61
C PRO A 89 1.41 14.30 7.24
N TRP A 90 2.36 13.39 7.00
CA TRP A 90 2.47 12.66 5.75
C TRP A 90 1.25 11.76 5.54
N ALA A 91 0.81 11.04 6.59
CA ALA A 91 -0.32 10.13 6.54
C ALA A 91 -1.61 10.89 6.18
N LYS A 92 -1.90 12.00 6.86
CA LYS A 92 -3.06 12.86 6.56
C LYS A 92 -3.04 13.38 5.12
N ALA A 93 -1.89 13.87 4.66
CA ALA A 93 -1.76 14.44 3.33
C ALA A 93 -1.92 13.37 2.24
N GLN A 94 -1.28 12.21 2.44
CA GLN A 94 -1.35 11.10 1.49
C GLN A 94 -2.74 10.47 1.48
N THR A 95 -3.40 10.25 2.63
CA THR A 95 -4.80 9.79 2.66
C THR A 95 -5.71 10.71 1.85
N LYS A 96 -5.62 12.04 2.04
CA LYS A 96 -6.42 13.00 1.28
C LYS A 96 -6.11 12.96 -0.22
N ARG A 97 -4.83 12.83 -0.61
CA ARG A 97 -4.40 12.74 -2.01
C ARG A 97 -4.89 11.44 -2.64
N SER A 98 -4.71 10.32 -1.96
CA SER A 98 -5.10 9.00 -2.45
C SER A 98 -6.61 8.89 -2.66
N LEU A 99 -7.42 9.35 -1.71
CA LEU A 99 -8.88 9.37 -1.88
C LEU A 99 -9.30 10.27 -3.05
N ARG A 100 -8.69 11.45 -3.22
CA ARG A 100 -9.01 12.31 -4.37
C ARG A 100 -8.69 11.61 -5.70
N ASN A 101 -7.56 10.90 -5.81
CA ASN A 101 -7.20 10.20 -7.04
C ASN A 101 -8.12 8.97 -7.26
N LEU A 102 -8.46 8.21 -6.22
CA LEU A 102 -9.41 7.10 -6.34
C LEU A 102 -10.81 7.56 -6.78
N GLU A 103 -11.24 8.76 -6.38
CA GLU A 103 -12.51 9.34 -6.83
C GLU A 103 -12.58 9.46 -8.36
N THR A 104 -11.47 9.83 -9.02
CA THR A 104 -11.42 9.98 -10.48
C THR A 104 -11.26 8.66 -11.22
N MET A 105 -10.96 7.57 -10.51
CA MET A 105 -10.72 6.24 -11.05
C MET A 105 -11.92 5.30 -10.89
N TRP A 106 -12.96 5.72 -10.16
CA TRP A 106 -14.16 4.91 -9.94
C TRP A 106 -14.98 4.78 -11.23
N VAL A 107 -15.16 3.55 -11.70
CA VAL A 107 -15.95 3.22 -12.89
C VAL A 107 -17.25 2.55 -12.49
N ASP A 108 -18.35 3.24 -12.77
CA ASP A 108 -19.69 2.86 -12.33
C ASP A 108 -20.77 3.28 -13.34
N PRO A 109 -21.56 2.33 -13.89
CA PRO A 109 -21.42 0.87 -13.76
C PRO A 109 -20.15 0.33 -14.45
N PRO A 110 -19.62 -0.86 -14.06
CA PRO A 110 -20.21 -1.86 -13.17
C PRO A 110 -19.78 -1.76 -11.70
N GLY A 111 -18.71 -1.04 -11.37
CA GLY A 111 -18.21 -0.87 -10.00
C GLY A 111 -16.81 -1.46 -9.80
N TYR A 112 -15.78 -0.74 -10.24
CA TYR A 112 -14.36 -1.04 -9.98
C TYR A 112 -13.53 0.26 -10.04
N PHE A 113 -12.26 0.21 -9.62
CA PHE A 113 -11.29 1.27 -9.87
C PHE A 113 -10.41 0.91 -11.08
N SER A 114 -10.29 1.85 -12.02
CA SER A 114 -9.39 1.71 -13.16
C SER A 114 -7.92 1.69 -12.71
N ARG A 115 -7.00 1.28 -13.58
CA ARG A 115 -5.57 1.19 -13.24
C ARG A 115 -4.97 2.55 -12.90
N ALA A 116 -5.38 3.58 -13.64
CA ALA A 116 -4.96 4.97 -13.46
C ALA A 116 -6.03 5.89 -14.06
N PRO A 117 -6.06 7.19 -13.74
CA PRO A 117 -7.05 8.14 -14.27
C PRO A 117 -7.13 8.19 -15.80
N TRP A 118 -6.01 7.97 -16.49
CA TRP A 118 -5.92 7.95 -17.96
C TRP A 118 -6.05 6.56 -18.60
N LEU A 119 -6.30 5.51 -17.80
CA LEU A 119 -6.49 4.13 -18.26
C LEU A 119 -7.84 3.58 -17.78
N PRO A 120 -8.98 4.22 -18.12
CA PRO A 120 -10.29 3.89 -17.55
C PRO A 120 -10.73 2.44 -17.81
N ASP A 121 -10.30 1.84 -18.92
CA ASP A 121 -10.69 0.48 -19.31
C ASP A 121 -9.78 -0.62 -18.74
N THR A 122 -8.63 -0.24 -18.18
CA THR A 122 -7.66 -1.19 -17.60
C THR A 122 -7.95 -1.41 -16.13
N LYS A 123 -7.95 -2.66 -15.68
CA LYS A 123 -8.19 -3.05 -14.28
C LYS A 123 -7.56 -4.39 -13.99
N PHE A 124 -7.16 -4.61 -12.75
CA PHE A 124 -6.69 -5.90 -12.25
C PHE A 124 -7.40 -6.23 -10.94
N ALA A 125 -7.77 -7.50 -10.75
CA ALA A 125 -8.50 -7.92 -9.57
C ALA A 125 -7.68 -7.71 -8.28
N PHE A 126 -6.43 -8.19 -8.25
CA PHE A 126 -5.58 -8.10 -7.06
C PHE A 126 -5.29 -6.66 -6.61
N THR A 127 -5.16 -5.72 -7.56
CA THR A 127 -4.91 -4.30 -7.26
C THR A 127 -6.17 -3.63 -6.73
N ASN A 128 -7.34 -3.96 -7.29
CA ASN A 128 -8.64 -3.49 -6.80
C ASN A 128 -8.95 -4.05 -5.40
N TYR A 129 -8.61 -5.30 -5.12
CA TYR A 129 -8.67 -5.84 -3.77
C TYR A 129 -7.70 -5.11 -2.81
N GLY A 130 -6.53 -4.68 -3.30
CA GLY A 130 -5.63 -3.78 -2.54
C GLY A 130 -6.26 -2.40 -2.26
N VAL A 131 -6.97 -1.82 -3.23
CA VAL A 131 -7.76 -0.59 -3.02
C VAL A 131 -8.84 -0.83 -1.97
N SER A 132 -9.59 -1.92 -2.07
CA SER A 132 -10.60 -2.30 -1.08
C SER A 132 -10.02 -2.39 0.33
N LEU A 133 -8.87 -3.05 0.50
CA LEU A 133 -8.19 -3.12 1.80
C LEU A 133 -7.80 -1.74 2.33
N GLY A 134 -7.25 -0.87 1.46
CA GLY A 134 -6.91 0.51 1.81
C GLY A 134 -8.13 1.35 2.21
N LEU A 135 -9.25 1.22 1.50
CA LEU A 135 -10.51 1.91 1.83
C LEU A 135 -11.09 1.43 3.16
N GLN A 136 -11.01 0.12 3.44
CA GLN A 136 -11.41 -0.46 4.72
C GLN A 136 -10.52 0.06 5.86
N ALA A 137 -9.20 0.13 5.65
CA ALA A 137 -8.25 0.68 6.62
C ALA A 137 -8.53 2.17 6.93
N ALA A 138 -8.91 2.95 5.90
CA ALA A 138 -9.29 4.34 6.05
C ALA A 138 -10.72 4.54 6.59
N GLY A 139 -11.54 3.49 6.65
CA GLY A 139 -12.93 3.55 7.13
C GLY A 139 -13.88 4.33 6.21
N VAL A 140 -13.68 4.27 4.89
CA VAL A 140 -14.46 5.07 3.91
C VAL A 140 -15.02 4.22 2.77
N TRP A 141 -16.10 4.72 2.16
CA TRP A 141 -16.75 4.16 0.96
C TRP A 141 -17.12 2.66 1.03
N PRO A 142 -17.83 2.21 2.08
CA PRO A 142 -18.24 0.80 2.22
C PRO A 142 -19.07 0.28 1.04
N GLU A 143 -19.89 1.14 0.42
CA GLU A 143 -20.66 0.77 -0.77
C GLU A 143 -19.78 0.46 -1.99
N ARG A 144 -18.71 1.25 -2.22
CA ARG A 144 -17.76 1.00 -3.31
C ARG A 144 -17.00 -0.30 -3.09
N ILE A 145 -16.62 -0.59 -1.84
CA ILE A 145 -15.99 -1.86 -1.45
C ILE A 145 -16.90 -3.05 -1.79
N GLY A 146 -18.17 -3.00 -1.40
CA GLY A 146 -19.14 -4.07 -1.69
C GLY A 146 -19.29 -4.31 -3.19
N ARG A 147 -19.46 -3.23 -3.97
CA ARG A 147 -19.63 -3.31 -5.42
C ARG A 147 -18.40 -3.83 -6.15
N LEU A 148 -17.22 -3.38 -5.72
CA LEU A 148 -15.94 -3.88 -6.22
C LEU A 148 -15.82 -5.38 -5.99
N ASN A 149 -16.08 -5.85 -4.78
CA ASN A 149 -16.04 -7.28 -4.46
C ASN A 149 -17.02 -8.07 -5.32
N THR A 150 -18.28 -7.64 -5.43
CA THR A 150 -19.29 -8.29 -6.28
C THR A 150 -18.87 -8.33 -7.76
N PHE A 151 -18.26 -7.26 -8.28
CA PHE A 151 -17.79 -7.23 -9.66
C PHE A 151 -16.70 -8.29 -9.91
N PHE A 152 -15.70 -8.37 -9.02
CA PHE A 152 -14.56 -9.27 -9.18
C PHE A 152 -14.82 -10.74 -8.81
N GLU A 153 -15.97 -11.08 -8.20
CA GLU A 153 -16.41 -12.47 -8.02
C GLU A 153 -16.51 -13.21 -9.37
N ASN A 154 -17.09 -12.54 -10.37
CA ASN A 154 -17.40 -13.14 -11.67
C ASN A 154 -16.48 -12.67 -12.80
N TRP A 155 -15.74 -11.57 -12.61
CA TRP A 155 -14.80 -11.07 -13.61
C TRP A 155 -13.55 -11.94 -13.72
N ARG A 156 -13.02 -12.08 -14.93
CA ARG A 156 -11.77 -12.77 -15.25
C ARG A 156 -10.96 -11.92 -16.22
N SER A 157 -9.65 -11.83 -16.01
CA SER A 157 -8.75 -11.11 -16.92
C SER A 157 -8.49 -11.88 -18.22
N GLY A 158 -8.60 -13.21 -18.18
CA GLY A 158 -8.25 -14.10 -19.29
C GLY A 158 -6.74 -14.32 -19.44
N ASP A 159 -5.93 -13.86 -18.48
CA ASP A 159 -4.47 -13.97 -18.48
C ASP A 159 -3.95 -14.81 -17.30
N GLU A 160 -2.66 -14.69 -16.97
CA GLU A 160 -2.04 -15.42 -15.87
C GLU A 160 -2.57 -15.00 -14.48
N TYR A 161 -3.01 -13.75 -14.30
CA TYR A 161 -3.44 -13.22 -13.01
C TYR A 161 -4.69 -13.91 -12.46
N ASP A 162 -5.50 -14.54 -13.31
CA ASP A 162 -6.63 -15.38 -12.88
C ASP A 162 -6.17 -16.62 -12.10
N ARG A 163 -4.91 -17.06 -12.27
CA ARG A 163 -4.33 -18.25 -11.61
C ARG A 163 -3.29 -17.92 -10.56
N GLU A 164 -2.71 -16.72 -10.61
CA GLU A 164 -1.67 -16.32 -9.66
C GLU A 164 -2.20 -16.25 -8.22
N ALA A 165 -1.42 -16.80 -7.29
CA ALA A 165 -1.79 -16.88 -5.87
C ALA A 165 -2.09 -15.51 -5.25
N ILE A 166 -1.41 -14.46 -5.72
CA ILE A 166 -1.60 -13.08 -5.24
C ILE A 166 -3.05 -12.62 -5.37
N THR A 167 -3.73 -12.96 -6.48
CA THR A 167 -5.13 -12.56 -6.69
C THR A 167 -6.05 -13.15 -5.62
N TRP A 168 -5.85 -14.42 -5.29
CA TRP A 168 -6.65 -15.14 -4.30
C TRP A 168 -6.35 -14.67 -2.87
N VAL A 169 -5.09 -14.42 -2.55
CA VAL A 169 -4.69 -13.85 -1.24
C VAL A 169 -5.30 -12.47 -1.04
N MET A 170 -5.23 -11.61 -2.07
CA MET A 170 -5.80 -10.27 -2.01
C MET A 170 -7.34 -10.31 -1.95
N ALA A 171 -8.00 -11.23 -2.65
CA ALA A 171 -9.43 -11.45 -2.52
C ALA A 171 -9.81 -11.79 -1.07
N CYS A 172 -9.12 -12.75 -0.45
CA CYS A 172 -9.34 -13.09 0.96
C CYS A 172 -9.14 -11.87 1.88
N ALA A 173 -8.07 -11.09 1.68
CA ALA A 173 -7.80 -9.89 2.48
C ALA A 173 -8.88 -8.80 2.29
N SER A 174 -9.44 -8.68 1.07
CA SER A 174 -10.53 -7.75 0.78
C SER A 174 -11.83 -8.13 1.49
N HIS A 175 -12.18 -9.42 1.52
CA HIS A 175 -13.42 -9.90 2.14
C HIS A 175 -13.31 -10.09 3.65
N LEU A 176 -12.11 -10.41 4.15
CA LEU A 176 -11.83 -10.73 5.55
C LEU A 176 -10.59 -9.96 6.03
N PRO A 177 -10.66 -8.61 6.12
CA PRO A 177 -9.50 -7.77 6.39
C PRO A 177 -8.90 -8.01 7.79
N GLY A 178 -9.71 -8.42 8.77
CA GLY A 178 -9.25 -8.84 10.10
C GLY A 178 -8.14 -7.98 10.70
N ALA A 179 -6.98 -8.59 10.96
CA ALA A 179 -5.83 -7.93 11.56
C ALA A 179 -5.19 -6.85 10.65
N PHE A 180 -5.38 -6.91 9.33
CA PHE A 180 -4.79 -5.94 8.39
C PHE A 180 -5.31 -4.52 8.56
N VAL A 181 -6.53 -4.34 9.07
CA VAL A 181 -7.14 -3.02 9.30
C VAL A 181 -7.20 -2.66 10.78
N SER A 182 -6.58 -3.48 11.63
CA SER A 182 -6.44 -3.18 13.04
C SER A 182 -5.30 -2.19 13.22
N SER A 183 -5.55 -1.06 13.87
CA SER A 183 -4.59 0.04 14.08
C SER A 183 -3.46 -0.30 15.08
N GLY A 184 -3.09 -1.58 15.19
CA GLY A 184 -2.08 -2.15 16.08
C GLY A 184 -1.76 -1.33 17.31
N ARG A 185 -2.58 -1.40 18.37
CA ARG A 185 -2.15 -0.85 19.66
C ARG A 185 -0.93 -1.64 20.13
N PRO A 186 0.23 -1.01 20.37
CA PRO A 186 1.34 -1.70 21.00
C PRO A 186 0.87 -2.26 22.35
N ASN A 187 1.20 -3.52 22.59
CA ASN A 187 0.68 -4.37 23.68
C ASN A 187 1.16 -3.93 25.09
N ASN A 188 1.62 -2.69 25.25
CA ASN A 188 2.23 -2.17 26.48
C ASN A 188 1.22 -1.86 27.60
N GLU A 189 -0.08 -1.93 27.33
CA GLU A 189 -1.12 -1.75 28.36
C GLU A 189 -1.61 -3.06 29.01
N ARG A 190 -1.14 -4.24 28.57
CA ARG A 190 -1.51 -5.53 29.21
C ARG A 190 -0.54 -5.99 30.31
N ARG A 191 0.40 -5.13 30.73
CA ARG A 191 1.30 -5.37 31.86
C ARG A 191 1.20 -4.23 32.89
N ARG A 192 0.04 -4.04 33.50
CA ARG A 192 -0.11 -3.39 34.81
C ARG A 192 -1.23 -4.06 35.58
#